data_AF-A0A916KM94-F1
#
_entry.id   AF-A0A916KM94-F1
#
_cell.length_a   1.000
_cell.length_b   1.000
_cell.length_c   1.000
_cell.angle_alpha   90.00
_cell.angle_beta   90.00
_cell.angle_gamma   90.00
#
_symmetry.space_group_name_H-M   'P 1'
#
loop_
_entity.id
_entity.type
_entity.pdbx_description
1 polymer ?
#
loop_
_entity_poly.entity_id
_entity_poly.type
_entity_poly.pdbx_seq_one_letter_code
_entity_poly.pdbx_strand_id
1 'polypeptide(L)'
;MNSIQTLNNQRRLIALKQGSPGYTWQPGATAASATAEINVETQFPLAQKYAPLDCIEIINNETANQITVSINGRPTVAAKSWTLPAKTIRIVDDDLGICTVHMTNNGGAITTAGSIIIKLKRKPLTEDMLARMRL
;
A
#
# COMPACT_ATOMS: atom_id res chain seq x y z
N MET A 1 5.15 30.86 -19.57
CA MET A 1 5.17 29.71 -18.65
C MET A 1 6.07 30.05 -17.47
N ASN A 2 5.56 30.03 -16.23
CA ASN A 2 6.30 30.47 -15.05
C ASN A 2 7.46 29.51 -14.73
N SER A 3 8.69 30.05 -14.63
CA SER A 3 9.92 29.30 -14.33
C SER A 3 9.88 28.49 -13.02
N ILE A 4 9.06 28.93 -12.07
CA ILE A 4 8.82 28.21 -10.80
C ILE A 4 7.97 26.95 -11.01
N GLN A 5 6.98 27.01 -11.91
CA GLN A 5 6.13 25.86 -12.21
C GLN A 5 6.91 24.77 -12.95
N THR A 6 7.77 25.16 -13.91
CA THR A 6 8.63 24.20 -14.61
C THR A 6 9.63 23.53 -13.67
N LEU A 7 10.22 24.28 -12.73
CA LEU A 7 11.17 23.74 -11.75
C LEU A 7 10.51 22.77 -10.76
N ASN A 8 9.28 23.08 -10.30
CA ASN A 8 8.50 22.19 -9.46
C ASN A 8 8.08 20.91 -10.19
N ASN A 9 7.71 21.02 -11.47
CA ASN A 9 7.39 19.87 -12.31
C ASN A 9 8.61 18.97 -12.53
N GLN A 10 9.79 19.55 -12.78
CA GLN A 10 11.04 18.78 -12.91
C GLN A 10 11.39 18.02 -11.63
N ARG A 11 11.29 18.67 -10.47
CA ARG A 11 11.54 18.03 -9.16
C ARG A 11 10.57 16.89 -8.88
N ARG A 12 9.28 17.07 -9.22
CA ARG A 12 8.27 16.02 -9.11
C ARG A 12 8.59 14.84 -10.02
N LEU A 13 9.00 15.11 -11.25
CA LEU A 13 9.32 14.07 -12.23
C LEU A 13 10.57 13.26 -11.82
N ILE A 14 11.58 13.91 -11.24
CA ILE A 14 12.74 13.22 -10.65
C ILE A 14 12.33 12.32 -9.48
N ALA A 15 11.44 12.79 -8.59
CA ALA A 15 10.94 11.99 -7.49
C ALA A 15 10.16 10.75 -7.97
N LEU A 16 9.36 10.89 -9.03
CA LEU A 16 8.63 9.76 -9.63
C LEU A 16 9.56 8.75 -10.33
N LYS A 17 10.69 9.21 -10.89
CA LYS A 17 11.71 8.31 -11.46
C LYS A 17 12.39 7.44 -10.41
N GLN A 18 12.59 7.95 -9.20
CA GLN A 18 13.26 7.22 -8.12
C GLN A 18 12.31 6.31 -7.33
N GLY A 19 10.99 6.55 -7.42
CA GLY A 19 9.99 5.88 -6.59
C GLY A 19 9.89 6.51 -5.19
N SER A 20 9.08 5.90 -4.33
CA SER A 20 8.93 6.35 -2.93
C SER A 20 9.72 5.47 -1.96
N PRO A 21 10.06 5.99 -0.76
CA PRO A 21 10.38 5.12 0.36
C PRO A 21 9.21 4.20 0.69
N GLY A 22 9.48 3.10 1.40
CA GLY A 22 8.45 2.19 1.90
C GLY A 22 7.76 2.74 3.14
N TYR A 23 6.47 3.03 3.04
CA TYR A 23 5.63 3.41 4.17
C TYR A 23 5.09 2.16 4.84
N THR A 24 5.49 1.92 6.08
CA THR A 24 5.13 0.69 6.80
C THR A 24 3.99 0.97 7.77
N TRP A 25 2.90 0.21 7.61
CA TRP A 25 1.80 0.13 8.55
C TRP A 25 1.82 -1.23 9.24
N GLN A 26 1.65 -1.21 10.56
CA GLN A 26 1.53 -2.40 11.38
C GLN A 26 0.22 -2.29 12.16
N PRO A 27 -0.80 -3.09 11.81
CA PRO A 27 -2.00 -3.20 12.62
C PRO A 27 -1.65 -3.66 14.03
N GLY A 28 -2.38 -3.14 15.02
CA GLY A 28 -2.34 -3.66 16.39
C GLY A 28 -2.97 -5.06 16.48
N ALA A 29 -3.14 -5.53 17.72
CA ALA A 29 -3.88 -6.77 17.96
C ALA A 29 -5.32 -6.63 17.43
N THR A 30 -5.71 -7.53 16.53
CA THR A 30 -7.01 -7.48 15.85
C THR A 30 -7.81 -8.70 16.25
N ALA A 31 -8.99 -8.48 16.86
CA ALA A 31 -9.87 -9.57 17.28
C ALA A 31 -10.33 -10.43 16.09
N ALA A 32 -10.79 -11.65 16.37
CA ALA A 32 -11.35 -12.54 15.35
C ALA A 32 -12.48 -11.83 14.59
N SER A 33 -12.48 -11.92 13.25
CA SER A 33 -13.41 -11.24 12.34
C SER A 33 -13.40 -9.71 12.36
N ALA A 34 -12.55 -9.08 13.17
CA ALA A 34 -12.41 -7.62 13.17
C ALA A 34 -11.60 -7.14 11.97
N THR A 35 -11.88 -5.90 11.56
CA THR A 35 -11.18 -5.23 10.46
C THR A 35 -10.41 -4.03 10.99
N ALA A 36 -9.12 -3.99 10.71
CA ALA A 36 -8.26 -2.83 10.88
C ALA A 36 -8.20 -2.05 9.56
N GLU A 37 -8.13 -0.73 9.63
CA GLU A 37 -8.11 0.15 8.46
C GLU A 37 -7.06 1.24 8.63
N ILE A 38 -6.47 1.64 7.50
CA ILE A 38 -5.62 2.80 7.39
C ILE A 38 -6.01 3.62 6.16
N ASN A 39 -6.05 4.93 6.35
CA ASN A 39 -6.05 5.90 5.26
C ASN A 39 -4.62 6.41 5.06
N VAL A 40 -4.10 6.24 3.84
CA VAL A 40 -2.71 6.58 3.48
C VAL A 40 -2.46 8.08 3.62
N GLU A 41 -3.44 8.92 3.25
CA GLU A 41 -3.29 10.37 3.26
C GLU A 41 -3.15 10.92 4.68
N THR A 42 -3.94 10.38 5.62
CA THR A 42 -3.94 10.84 7.01
C THR A 42 -2.77 10.27 7.79
N GLN A 43 -2.43 8.99 7.57
CA GLN A 43 -1.38 8.32 8.34
C GLN A 43 0.03 8.62 7.79
N PHE A 44 0.15 8.79 6.47
CA PHE A 44 1.41 9.06 5.80
C PHE A 44 1.32 10.33 4.94
N PRO A 45 1.25 11.54 5.53
CA PRO A 45 1.14 12.78 4.76
C PRO A 45 2.26 12.97 3.74
N LEU A 46 3.47 12.47 4.05
CA LEU A 46 4.63 12.51 3.15
C LEU A 46 4.47 11.64 1.90
N ALA A 47 3.60 10.62 1.93
CA ALA A 47 3.31 9.76 0.79
C ALA A 47 2.58 10.51 -0.33
N GLN A 48 1.89 11.61 -0.01
CA GLN A 48 1.17 12.43 -1.01
C GLN A 48 2.09 12.96 -2.11
N LYS A 49 3.37 13.22 -1.80
CA LYS A 49 4.37 13.62 -2.81
C LYS A 49 4.55 12.58 -3.92
N TYR A 50 4.32 11.31 -3.60
CA TYR A 50 4.49 10.16 -4.48
C TYR A 50 3.14 9.56 -4.92
N ALA A 51 2.01 10.20 -4.59
CA ALA A 51 0.70 9.65 -4.89
C ALA A 51 0.41 9.56 -6.41
N PRO A 52 -0.37 8.57 -6.85
CA PRO A 52 -0.81 7.41 -6.07
C PRO A 52 0.33 6.42 -5.78
N LEU A 53 0.30 5.75 -4.63
CA LEU A 53 1.14 4.55 -4.40
C LEU A 53 0.57 3.39 -5.23
N ASP A 54 1.40 2.49 -5.73
CA ASP A 54 1.01 1.46 -6.72
C ASP A 54 1.38 0.03 -6.29
N CYS A 55 2.22 -0.12 -5.27
CA CYS A 55 2.71 -1.39 -4.80
C CYS A 55 2.49 -1.57 -3.29
N ILE A 56 1.97 -2.74 -2.92
CA ILE A 56 1.78 -3.17 -1.54
C ILE A 56 2.49 -4.50 -1.32
N GLU A 57 3.24 -4.59 -0.24
CA GLU A 57 3.82 -5.83 0.27
C GLU A 57 3.16 -6.14 1.61
N ILE A 58 2.55 -7.31 1.70
CA ILE A 58 1.80 -7.77 2.86
C ILE A 58 2.56 -8.96 3.43
N ILE A 59 2.92 -8.87 4.70
CA ILE A 59 3.64 -9.92 5.43
C ILE A 59 2.72 -10.35 6.58
N ASN A 60 2.29 -11.60 6.54
CA ASN A 60 1.56 -12.23 7.62
C ASN A 60 2.51 -13.16 8.40
N ASN A 61 3.07 -12.68 9.51
CA ASN A 61 3.90 -13.49 10.42
C ASN A 61 3.09 -14.17 11.53
N GLU A 62 1.75 -14.18 11.45
CA GLU A 62 0.95 -14.96 12.39
C GLU A 62 1.31 -16.45 12.31
N THR A 63 1.11 -17.15 13.41
CA THR A 63 1.33 -18.60 13.49
C THR A 63 0.13 -19.39 12.99
N ALA A 64 -1.09 -18.89 13.21
CA ALA A 64 -2.33 -19.61 12.93
C ALA A 64 -3.40 -18.78 12.20
N ASN A 65 -3.37 -17.45 12.32
CA ASN A 65 -4.44 -16.62 11.79
C ASN A 65 -4.24 -16.29 10.29
N GLN A 66 -5.27 -16.60 9.50
CA GLN A 66 -5.38 -16.14 8.12
C GLN A 66 -5.94 -14.72 8.10
N ILE A 67 -5.45 -13.89 7.18
CA ILE A 67 -5.93 -12.51 7.02
C ILE A 67 -6.45 -12.31 5.59
N THR A 68 -7.40 -11.39 5.43
CA THR A 68 -7.73 -10.83 4.10
C THR A 68 -7.36 -9.37 4.08
N VAL A 69 -6.67 -8.95 3.03
CA VAL A 69 -6.33 -7.54 2.80
C VAL A 69 -7.04 -7.06 1.54
N SER A 70 -7.58 -5.85 1.59
CA SER A 70 -8.18 -5.18 0.43
C SER A 70 -7.73 -3.73 0.32
N ILE A 71 -7.71 -3.21 -0.90
CA ILE A 71 -7.33 -1.84 -1.22
C ILE A 71 -8.55 -1.06 -1.70
N ASN A 72 -8.65 0.21 -1.28
CA ASN A 72 -9.68 1.18 -1.70
C ASN A 72 -11.13 0.75 -1.39
N GLY A 73 -11.31 -0.10 -0.39
CA GLY A 73 -12.61 -0.59 0.04
C GLY A 73 -12.48 -1.78 0.98
N ARG A 74 -13.53 -2.06 1.74
CA ARG A 74 -13.59 -3.24 2.63
C ARG A 74 -13.61 -4.53 1.83
N PRO A 75 -13.16 -5.67 2.36
CA PRO A 75 -13.01 -6.91 1.58
C PRO A 75 -14.28 -7.40 0.88
N THR A 76 -15.46 -7.09 1.41
CA THR A 76 -16.77 -7.47 0.83
C THR A 76 -17.21 -6.59 -0.34
N VAL A 77 -16.62 -5.41 -0.51
CA VAL A 77 -17.01 -4.41 -1.53
C VAL A 77 -15.82 -4.02 -2.43
N ALA A 78 -14.59 -4.33 -2.02
CA ALA A 78 -13.40 -4.01 -2.76
C ALA A 78 -13.33 -4.79 -4.07
N ALA A 79 -13.00 -4.10 -5.15
CA ALA A 79 -12.75 -4.70 -6.45
C ALA A 79 -11.63 -5.76 -6.40
N LYS A 80 -10.69 -5.61 -5.45
CA LYS A 80 -9.61 -6.57 -5.23
C LYS A 80 -9.37 -6.79 -3.73
N SER A 81 -9.40 -8.05 -3.35
CA SER A 81 -9.05 -8.54 -2.02
C SER A 81 -8.18 -9.78 -2.16
N TRP A 82 -7.33 -9.99 -1.17
CA TRP A 82 -6.38 -11.08 -1.15
C TRP A 82 -6.41 -11.73 0.20
N THR A 83 -6.63 -13.03 0.20
CA THR A 83 -6.53 -13.84 1.42
C THR A 83 -5.12 -14.40 1.53
N LEU A 84 -4.49 -14.18 2.69
CA LEU A 84 -3.12 -14.59 3.00
C LEU A 84 -3.14 -15.54 4.19
N PRO A 85 -2.73 -16.82 4.01
CA PRO A 85 -2.49 -17.74 5.11
C PRO A 85 -1.44 -17.21 6.09
N ALA A 86 -1.40 -17.80 7.28
CA ALA A 86 -0.32 -17.59 8.25
C ALA A 86 1.06 -17.87 7.62
N LYS A 87 2.09 -17.12 8.05
CA LYS A 87 3.48 -17.23 7.59
C LYS A 87 3.67 -17.03 6.08
N THR A 88 2.91 -16.11 5.47
CA THR A 88 3.03 -15.83 4.03
C THR A 88 3.39 -14.37 3.76
N ILE A 89 4.06 -14.15 2.64
CA ILE A 89 4.34 -12.83 2.09
C ILE A 89 3.66 -12.74 0.73
N ARG A 90 2.99 -11.62 0.47
CA ARG A 90 2.42 -11.33 -0.84
C ARG A 90 2.82 -9.93 -1.27
N ILE A 91 3.27 -9.82 -2.51
CA ILE A 91 3.49 -8.53 -3.17
C ILE A 91 2.39 -8.38 -4.21
N VAL A 92 1.73 -7.23 -4.22
CA VAL A 92 0.77 -6.84 -5.24
C VAL A 92 1.30 -5.58 -5.91
N ASP A 93 1.29 -5.61 -7.23
CA ASP A 93 1.78 -4.56 -8.10
C ASP A 93 0.88 -4.47 -9.33
N ASP A 94 -0.30 -3.90 -9.10
CA ASP A 94 -1.39 -3.93 -10.08
C ASP A 94 -1.72 -2.52 -10.60
N ASP A 95 -0.83 -1.54 -10.39
CA ASP A 95 -1.04 -0.11 -10.68
C ASP A 95 -2.34 0.46 -10.08
N LEU A 96 -2.88 -0.20 -9.04
CA LEU A 96 -4.05 0.25 -8.30
C LEU A 96 -3.60 1.38 -7.39
N GLY A 97 -4.00 2.61 -7.70
CA GLY A 97 -3.66 3.72 -6.83
C GLY A 97 -4.18 3.52 -5.41
N ILE A 98 -3.29 3.34 -4.44
CA ILE A 98 -3.65 2.95 -3.07
C ILE A 98 -3.98 4.20 -2.23
N CYS A 99 -5.23 4.30 -1.79
CA CYS A 99 -5.72 5.36 -0.92
C CYS A 99 -6.07 4.84 0.49
N THR A 100 -6.78 3.71 0.55
CA THR A 100 -7.10 3.03 1.81
C THR A 100 -6.69 1.57 1.77
N VAL A 101 -6.32 1.02 2.92
CA VAL A 101 -6.03 -0.41 3.08
C VAL A 101 -6.84 -0.93 4.25
N HIS A 102 -7.50 -2.05 4.04
CA HIS A 102 -8.27 -2.75 5.06
C HIS A 102 -7.68 -4.15 5.25
N MET A 103 -7.54 -4.56 6.49
CA MET A 103 -7.08 -5.88 6.89
C MET A 103 -8.15 -6.49 7.79
N THR A 104 -8.62 -7.68 7.45
CA THR A 104 -9.57 -8.44 8.24
C THR A 104 -8.91 -9.71 8.75
N ASN A 105 -9.04 -9.97 10.05
CA ASN A 105 -8.60 -11.22 10.64
C ASN A 105 -9.68 -12.30 10.44
N ASN A 106 -9.39 -13.32 9.65
CA ASN A 106 -10.30 -14.43 9.41
C ASN A 106 -10.03 -15.63 10.34
N GLY A 107 -9.05 -15.52 11.23
CA GLY A 107 -8.75 -16.52 12.23
C GLY A 107 -9.75 -16.52 13.39
N GLY A 108 -9.78 -17.63 14.13
CA GLY A 108 -10.60 -17.79 15.34
C GLY A 108 -9.97 -17.15 16.58
N ALA A 109 -8.73 -16.66 16.50
CA ALA A 109 -8.01 -16.03 17.60
C ALA A 109 -7.64 -14.57 17.27
N ILE A 110 -7.30 -13.79 18.29
CA ILE A 110 -6.77 -12.44 18.13
C ILE A 110 -5.41 -12.50 17.44
N THR A 111 -5.13 -11.60 16.48
CA THR A 111 -3.78 -11.48 15.93
C THR A 111 -2.83 -10.90 16.96
N THR A 112 -1.58 -11.37 16.96
CA THR A 112 -0.50 -10.80 17.74
C THR A 112 -0.14 -9.42 17.18
N ALA A 113 0.00 -8.42 18.06
CA ALA A 113 0.38 -7.08 17.64
C ALA A 113 1.75 -7.09 16.94
N GLY A 114 1.86 -6.42 15.79
CA GLY A 114 3.10 -6.34 15.02
C GLY A 114 3.43 -7.57 14.16
N SER A 115 2.66 -8.66 14.24
CA SER A 115 2.85 -9.83 13.36
C SER A 115 2.42 -9.58 11.92
N ILE A 116 1.52 -8.63 11.69
CA ILE A 116 1.13 -8.21 10.35
C ILE A 116 1.87 -6.93 9.99
N ILE A 117 2.57 -6.97 8.86
CA ILE A 117 3.33 -5.84 8.35
C ILE A 117 2.87 -5.57 6.94
N ILE A 118 2.43 -4.34 6.69
CA ILE A 118 1.99 -3.90 5.37
C ILE A 118 2.88 -2.74 4.95
N LYS A 119 3.62 -2.90 3.85
CA LYS A 119 4.47 -1.87 3.28
C LYS A 119 3.85 -1.35 2.00
N LEU A 120 3.77 -0.04 1.90
CA LEU A 120 3.21 0.68 0.76
C LEU A 120 4.31 1.49 0.11
N LYS A 121 4.41 1.43 -1.22
CA LYS A 121 5.38 2.23 -1.95
C LYS A 121 4.88 2.56 -3.35
N ARG A 122 5.51 3.58 -3.92
CA ARG A 122 5.48 3.85 -5.35
C ARG A 122 6.72 3.25 -5.99
N LYS A 123 6.55 2.47 -7.04
CA LYS A 123 7.66 1.97 -7.83
C LYS A 123 8.33 3.09 -8.63
N PRO A 124 9.65 2.97 -8.89
CA PRO A 124 10.30 3.84 -9.85
C PRO A 124 9.66 3.64 -11.22
N LEU A 125 9.47 4.73 -11.96
CA LEU A 125 9.03 4.66 -13.35
C LEU A 125 10.03 3.85 -14.18
N THR A 126 9.54 2.87 -14.92
CA THR A 126 10.35 2.14 -15.90
C THR A 126 10.64 3.01 -17.12
N GLU A 127 11.68 2.67 -17.89
CA GLU A 127 12.05 3.41 -19.09
C GLU A 127 10.93 3.43 -20.14
N ASP A 128 10.15 2.35 -20.26
CA ASP A 128 8.99 2.28 -21.16
C ASP A 128 7.87 3.25 -20.73
N MET A 129 7.57 3.32 -19.42
CA MET A 129 6.61 4.29 -18.90
C MET A 129 7.07 5.74 -19.12
N LEU A 130 8.37 5.99 -18.97
CA LEU A 130 8.97 7.30 -19.25
C LEU A 130 8.93 7.68 -20.72
N ALA A 131 9.12 6.71 -21.62
CA ALA A 131 9.03 6.92 -23.06
C ALA A 131 7.59 7.29 -23.47
N ARG A 132 6.58 6.63 -22.88
CA ARG A 132 5.16 6.93 -23.12
C ARG A 132 4.71 8.31 -22.60
N MET A 133 5.38 8.87 -21.59
CA MET A 133 5.11 10.22 -21.09
C MET A 133 5.77 11.34 -21.91
N ARG A 134 6.67 11.00 -22.84
CA ARG A 134 7.42 11.95 -23.67
C ARG A 134 6.84 12.16 -25.07
N LEU A 135 5.76 11.44 -25.42
CA LEU A 135 4.97 11.61 -26.64
C LEU A 135 3.72 12.45 -26.33
#